data_AF-A0A7V1F8C2-F1
#
_entry.id   AF-A0A7V1F8C2-F1
#
_cell.length_a   1.000
_cell.length_b   1.000
_cell.length_c   1.000
_cell.angle_alpha   90.00
_cell.angle_beta   90.00
_cell.angle_gamma   90.00
#
_symmetry.space_group_name_H-M   'P 1'
#
loop_
_entity.id
_entity.type
_entity.pdbx_description
1 polymer ?
#
loop_
_entity_poly.entity_id
_entity_poly.type
_entity_poly.pdbx_seq_one_letter_code
_entity_poly.pdbx_strand_id
1 'polypeptide(L)'
;MQKKTVRQKYFVSKELRISIALIILWSLLVTAFFTYFAKELGEKIGNGTLLFIIIMLGYLIIVVVLTMFFSHRLIGPFQRLKMEMKLIRSGDYHRRLNVRKSDDIYIMSFVTEVNKILAELEKAQRNNEYLIKHIDSELISIISVIEEGEVSKEKLRESILACHKKIKASPGKK
;
A
#
# COMPACT_ATOMS: atom_id res chain seq x y z
N MET A 1 1.22 -22.36 26.12
CA MET A 1 0.56 -21.51 25.09
C MET A 1 1.35 -21.64 23.79
N GLN A 2 0.92 -22.49 22.86
CA GLN A 2 1.66 -22.77 21.63
C GLN A 2 1.53 -21.59 20.65
N LYS A 3 2.67 -21.00 20.24
CA LYS A 3 2.73 -19.99 19.19
C LYS A 3 2.25 -20.61 17.87
N LYS A 4 1.04 -20.26 17.42
CA LYS A 4 0.59 -20.56 16.05
C LYS A 4 1.49 -19.81 15.08
N THR A 5 2.43 -20.51 14.46
CA THR A 5 3.15 -20.03 13.28
C THR A 5 2.13 -19.82 12.17
N VAL A 6 1.75 -18.57 11.94
CA VAL A 6 0.95 -18.16 10.79
C VAL A 6 1.77 -18.50 9.55
N ARG A 7 1.43 -19.60 8.87
CA ARG A 7 2.02 -19.91 7.56
C ARG A 7 1.62 -18.78 6.61
N GLN A 8 2.57 -17.90 6.30
CA GLN A 8 2.45 -16.96 5.19
C GLN A 8 2.34 -17.78 3.90
N LYS A 9 1.12 -18.06 3.47
CA LYS A 9 0.87 -18.47 2.08
C LYS A 9 1.18 -17.24 1.24
N TYR A 10 2.35 -17.25 0.59
CA TYR A 10 2.64 -16.30 -0.48
C TYR A 10 1.53 -16.44 -1.53
N PHE A 11 0.59 -15.50 -1.51
CA PHE A 11 -0.45 -15.38 -2.52
C PHE A 11 0.21 -14.78 -3.76
N VAL A 12 1.02 -15.59 -4.44
CA VAL A 12 1.48 -15.24 -5.78
C VAL A 12 0.22 -15.33 -6.64
N SER A 13 -0.41 -14.18 -6.91
CA SER A 13 -1.62 -14.14 -7.71
C SER A 13 -1.37 -14.91 -9.01
N LYS A 14 -2.28 -15.82 -9.36
CA LYS A 14 -2.16 -16.62 -10.59
C LYS A 14 -1.98 -15.70 -11.81
N GLU A 15 -2.59 -14.53 -11.75
CA GLU A 15 -2.48 -13.45 -12.73
C GLU A 15 -1.04 -12.98 -12.94
N LEU A 16 -0.27 -12.70 -11.87
CA LEU A 16 1.14 -12.29 -11.99
C LEU A 16 1.99 -13.36 -12.69
N ARG A 17 1.74 -14.64 -12.41
CA ARG A 17 2.44 -15.75 -13.08
C ARG A 17 2.10 -15.81 -14.57
N ILE A 18 0.83 -15.61 -14.90
CA ILE A 18 0.35 -15.57 -16.29
C ILE A 18 0.97 -14.38 -17.02
N SER A 19 1.03 -13.21 -16.41
CA SER A 19 1.68 -12.03 -16.99
C SER A 19 3.17 -12.24 -17.24
N ILE A 20 3.91 -12.80 -16.27
CA ILE A 20 5.33 -13.13 -16.44
C ILE A 20 5.53 -14.17 -17.55
N ALA A 21 4.72 -15.23 -17.56
CA ALA A 21 4.76 -16.26 -18.60
C ALA A 21 4.47 -15.68 -19.99
N LEU A 22 3.51 -14.76 -20.10
CA LEU A 22 3.20 -14.03 -21.34
C LEU A 22 4.38 -13.17 -21.80
N ILE A 23 5.05 -12.43 -20.90
CA ILE A 23 6.23 -11.63 -21.24
C ILE A 23 7.34 -12.52 -21.79
N ILE A 24 7.61 -13.64 -21.12
CA ILE A 24 8.60 -14.62 -21.57
C ILE A 24 8.20 -15.18 -22.94
N LEU A 25 6.95 -15.59 -23.11
CA LEU A 25 6.44 -16.11 -24.38
C LEU A 25 6.59 -15.10 -25.52
N TRP A 26 6.17 -13.85 -25.31
CA TRP A 26 6.32 -12.79 -26.30
C TRP A 26 7.80 -12.51 -26.62
N SER A 27 8.69 -12.51 -25.62
CA SER A 27 10.12 -12.31 -25.87
C SER A 27 10.72 -13.41 -26.74
N LEU A 28 10.31 -14.67 -26.54
CA LEU A 28 10.73 -15.81 -27.34
C LEU A 28 10.18 -15.73 -28.77
N LEU A 29 8.88 -15.43 -28.92
CA LEU A 29 8.23 -15.29 -30.22
C LEU A 29 8.85 -14.16 -31.05
N VAL A 30 9.10 -13.02 -30.43
CA VAL A 30 9.74 -11.87 -31.09
C VAL A 30 11.16 -12.23 -31.54
N THR A 31 11.94 -12.90 -30.68
CA THR A 31 13.30 -13.35 -31.04
C THR A 31 13.29 -14.34 -32.20
N ALA A 32 12.39 -15.32 -32.17
CA ALA A 32 12.24 -16.30 -33.25
C ALA A 32 11.83 -15.64 -34.57
N PHE A 33 10.86 -14.72 -34.53
CA PHE A 33 10.41 -13.95 -35.69
C PHE A 33 11.56 -13.14 -36.32
N PHE A 34 12.29 -12.37 -35.53
CA PHE A 34 13.40 -11.56 -36.05
C PHE A 34 14.55 -12.42 -36.58
N THR A 35 14.83 -13.57 -35.95
CA THR A 35 15.84 -14.51 -36.44
C THR A 35 15.44 -15.11 -37.79
N TYR A 36 14.19 -15.54 -37.93
CA TYR A 36 13.64 -16.05 -39.19
C TYR A 36 13.68 -14.97 -40.29
N PHE A 37 13.20 -13.77 -39.96
CA PHE A 37 13.16 -12.63 -40.89
C PHE A 37 14.55 -12.24 -41.39
N ALA A 38 15.54 -12.20 -40.48
CA ALA A 38 16.93 -11.92 -40.84
C ALA A 38 17.52 -12.99 -41.77
N LYS A 39 17.19 -14.28 -41.55
CA LYS A 39 17.61 -15.37 -42.41
C LYS A 39 17.02 -15.23 -43.82
N GLU A 40 15.70 -15.05 -43.92
CA GLU A 40 14.98 -14.94 -45.20
C GLU A 40 15.48 -13.74 -46.04
N LEU A 41 15.74 -12.59 -45.40
CA LEU A 41 16.32 -11.44 -46.08
C LEU A 41 17.79 -11.66 -46.47
N GLY A 42 18.54 -12.34 -45.61
CA GLY A 42 19.95 -12.65 -45.83
C GLY A 42 20.19 -13.54 -47.04
N GLU A 43 19.33 -14.55 -47.24
CA GLU A 43 19.38 -15.45 -48.39
C GLU A 43 19.06 -14.74 -49.72
N LYS A 44 18.21 -13.70 -49.70
CA LYS A 44 17.83 -12.95 -50.91
C LYS A 44 18.80 -11.85 -51.32
N ILE A 45 19.53 -11.26 -50.37
CA ILE A 45 20.36 -10.05 -50.61
C ILE A 45 21.86 -10.38 -50.69
N GLY A 46 22.27 -11.62 -50.40
CA GLY A 46 23.66 -12.07 -50.54
C GLY A 46 24.62 -11.61 -49.43
N ASN A 47 24.15 -10.80 -48.48
CA ASN A 47 24.92 -10.26 -47.34
C ASN A 47 24.28 -10.64 -45.98
N GLY A 48 23.94 -11.91 -45.80
CA GLY A 48 23.16 -12.38 -44.66
C GLY A 48 23.72 -12.04 -43.28
N THR A 49 25.03 -12.11 -43.07
CA THR A 49 25.66 -11.81 -41.77
C THR A 49 25.56 -10.32 -41.40
N LEU A 50 25.81 -9.41 -42.35
CA LEU A 50 25.71 -7.97 -42.11
C LEU A 50 24.26 -7.55 -41.84
N LEU A 51 23.31 -8.08 -42.62
CA LEU A 51 21.88 -7.84 -42.41
C LEU A 51 21.40 -8.36 -41.05
N PHE A 52 21.85 -9.55 -40.65
CA PHE A 52 21.56 -10.10 -39.33
C PHE A 52 22.03 -9.18 -38.20
N ILE A 53 23.26 -8.67 -38.28
CA ILE A 53 23.81 -7.75 -37.27
C ILE A 53 22.99 -6.46 -37.21
N ILE A 54 22.64 -5.86 -38.36
CA ILE A 54 21.84 -4.63 -38.41
C ILE A 54 20.46 -4.85 -37.80
N ILE A 55 19.79 -5.95 -38.13
CA ILE A 55 18.46 -6.29 -37.60
C ILE A 55 18.53 -6.50 -36.08
N MET A 56 19.53 -7.23 -35.59
CA MET A 56 19.70 -7.46 -34.15
C MET A 56 20.02 -6.16 -33.39
N LEU A 57 20.80 -5.26 -33.98
CA LEU A 57 21.07 -3.95 -33.40
C LEU A 57 19.78 -3.10 -33.33
N GLY A 58 18.97 -3.11 -34.40
CA GLY A 58 17.67 -2.43 -34.41
C GLY A 58 16.72 -3.00 -33.35
N TYR A 59 16.67 -4.33 -33.21
CA TYR A 59 15.91 -5.00 -32.16
C TYR A 59 16.37 -4.57 -30.76
N LEU A 60 17.68 -4.54 -30.51
CA LEU A 60 18.23 -4.10 -29.22
C LEU A 60 17.78 -2.67 -28.88
N ILE A 61 17.81 -1.75 -29.85
CA ILE A 61 17.34 -0.37 -29.68
C ILE A 61 15.85 -0.35 -29.30
N ILE A 62 15.01 -1.10 -30.02
CA ILE A 62 13.56 -1.19 -29.72
C ILE A 62 13.33 -1.69 -28.30
N VAL A 63 14.05 -2.76 -27.88
CA VAL A 63 13.94 -3.31 -26.53
C VAL A 63 14.34 -2.29 -25.47
N VAL A 64 15.45 -1.57 -25.66
CA VAL A 64 15.91 -0.52 -24.74
C VAL A 64 14.86 0.59 -24.62
N VAL A 65 14.32 1.08 -25.75
CA VAL A 65 13.30 2.14 -25.76
C VAL A 65 12.02 1.68 -25.05
N LEU A 66 11.53 0.48 -25.35
CA LEU A 66 10.36 -0.08 -24.68
C LEU A 66 10.59 -0.24 -23.18
N THR A 67 11.76 -0.77 -22.77
CA THR A 67 12.10 -0.98 -21.36
C THR A 67 12.14 0.35 -20.61
N MET A 68 12.74 1.39 -21.20
CA MET A 68 12.77 2.73 -20.63
C MET A 68 11.36 3.31 -20.47
N PHE A 69 10.51 3.16 -21.49
CA PHE A 69 9.11 3.61 -21.44
C PHE A 69 8.31 2.91 -20.33
N PHE A 70 8.39 1.57 -20.25
CA PHE A 70 7.72 0.79 -19.20
C PHE A 70 8.26 1.12 -17.81
N SER A 71 9.59 1.27 -17.69
CA SER A 71 10.25 1.65 -16.44
C SER A 71 9.73 3.00 -15.93
N HIS A 72 9.66 4.03 -16.79
CA HIS A 72 9.10 5.32 -16.40
C HIS A 72 7.63 5.24 -16.00
N ARG A 73 6.82 4.45 -16.73
CA ARG A 73 5.39 4.26 -16.43
C ARG A 73 5.17 3.57 -15.07
N LEU A 74 6.03 2.63 -14.68
CA LEU A 74 5.93 1.91 -13.42
C LEU A 74 6.56 2.67 -12.24
N ILE A 75 7.77 3.21 -12.41
CA ILE A 75 8.52 3.86 -11.31
C ILE A 75 7.85 5.16 -10.86
N GLY A 76 7.28 5.93 -11.78
CA GLY A 76 6.67 7.24 -11.47
C GLY A 76 5.57 7.17 -10.40
N PRO A 77 4.56 6.29 -10.52
CA PRO A 77 3.57 6.06 -9.48
C PRO A 77 4.19 5.69 -8.12
N PHE A 78 5.18 4.79 -8.07
CA PHE A 78 5.81 4.39 -6.81
C PHE A 78 6.57 5.53 -6.13
N GLN A 79 7.26 6.38 -6.89
CA GLN A 79 7.92 7.56 -6.33
C GLN A 79 6.92 8.54 -5.70
N ARG A 80 5.78 8.77 -6.36
CA ARG A 80 4.69 9.60 -5.81
C ARG A 80 4.12 8.98 -4.53
N LEU A 81 3.79 7.69 -4.55
CA LEU A 81 3.31 6.98 -3.37
C LEU A 81 4.29 7.03 -2.20
N LYS A 82 5.60 6.92 -2.48
CA LYS A 82 6.64 7.06 -1.45
C LYS A 82 6.64 8.44 -0.79
N MET A 83 6.43 9.51 -1.57
CA MET A 83 6.33 10.87 -1.04
C MET A 83 5.10 11.02 -0.16
N GLU A 84 3.94 10.57 -0.64
CA GLU A 84 2.68 10.61 0.11
C GLU A 84 2.77 9.84 1.43
N MET A 85 3.37 8.64 1.40
CA MET A 85 3.59 7.82 2.59
C MET A 85 4.52 8.46 3.61
N LYS A 86 5.53 9.23 3.18
CA LYS A 86 6.39 9.97 4.12
C LYS A 86 5.60 11.04 4.90
N LEU A 87 4.64 11.68 4.25
CA LEU A 87 3.80 12.72 4.86
C LEU A 87 2.75 12.12 5.80
N ILE A 88 2.17 10.97 5.44
CA ILE A 88 1.32 10.20 6.35
C ILE A 88 2.12 9.77 7.59
N ARG A 89 3.36 9.32 7.42
CA ARG A 89 4.23 8.93 8.53
C ARG A 89 4.57 10.09 9.48
N SER A 90 4.54 11.34 9.02
CA SER A 90 4.70 12.51 9.91
C SER A 90 3.47 12.82 10.77
N GLY A 91 2.39 12.03 10.69
CA GLY A 91 1.21 12.14 11.54
C GLY A 91 -0.03 12.71 10.85
N ASP A 92 0.05 13.05 9.56
CA ASP A 92 -1.11 13.47 8.77
C ASP A 92 -1.88 12.25 8.25
N TYR A 93 -2.64 11.62 9.14
CA TYR A 93 -3.45 10.44 8.81
C TYR A 93 -4.75 10.76 8.04
N HIS A 94 -5.11 12.04 7.88
CA HIS A 94 -6.23 12.46 7.03
C HIS A 94 -5.89 12.36 5.55
N ARG A 95 -4.60 12.39 5.22
CA ARG A 95 -4.12 12.26 3.85
C ARG A 95 -4.47 10.90 3.26
N ARG A 96 -4.71 10.88 1.95
CA ARG A 96 -5.03 9.67 1.19
C ARG A 96 -4.08 9.53 0.02
N LEU A 97 -3.67 8.29 -0.22
CA LEU A 97 -2.87 7.95 -1.38
C LEU A 97 -3.71 8.09 -2.65
N ASN A 98 -3.14 8.69 -3.68
CA ASN A 98 -3.80 8.88 -4.97
C ASN A 98 -2.86 8.50 -6.12
N VAL A 99 -3.42 7.86 -7.14
CA VAL A 99 -2.76 7.45 -8.38
C VAL A 99 -3.61 7.86 -9.58
N ARG A 100 -3.00 8.02 -10.75
CA ARG A 100 -3.72 8.43 -11.96
C ARG A 100 -4.58 7.25 -12.43
N LYS A 101 -5.69 7.56 -13.11
CA LYS A 101 -6.53 6.55 -13.78
C LYS A 101 -5.80 5.77 -14.87
N SER A 102 -4.71 6.33 -15.41
CA SER A 102 -3.84 5.70 -16.42
C SER A 102 -2.76 4.79 -15.82
N ASP A 103 -2.58 4.85 -14.50
CA ASP A 103 -1.63 4.00 -13.78
C ASP A 103 -2.15 2.56 -13.76
N ASP A 104 -1.27 1.61 -13.45
CA ASP A 104 -1.59 0.19 -13.47
C ASP A 104 -2.71 -0.18 -12.48
N ILE A 105 -3.65 -1.04 -12.90
CA ILE A 105 -4.84 -1.44 -12.12
C ILE A 105 -4.44 -2.08 -10.79
N TYR A 106 -3.33 -2.82 -10.74
CA TYR A 106 -2.85 -3.42 -9.49
C TYR A 106 -2.35 -2.38 -8.50
N ILE A 107 -1.71 -1.31 -8.99
CA ILE A 107 -1.33 -0.17 -8.15
C ILE A 107 -2.57 0.53 -7.60
N MET A 108 -3.59 0.74 -8.43
CA MET A 108 -4.86 1.36 -7.99
C MET A 108 -5.56 0.53 -6.90
N SER A 109 -5.62 -0.80 -7.09
CA SER A 109 -6.19 -1.72 -6.11
C SER A 109 -5.41 -1.67 -4.79
N PHE A 110 -4.08 -1.73 -4.84
CA PHE A 110 -3.22 -1.60 -3.67
C PHE A 110 -3.46 -0.28 -2.91
N VAL A 111 -3.52 0.85 -3.64
CA VAL A 111 -3.77 2.17 -3.06
C VAL A 111 -5.13 2.23 -2.36
N THR A 112 -6.15 1.60 -2.94
CA THR A 112 -7.49 1.52 -2.35
C THR A 112 -7.47 0.78 -1.01
N GLU A 113 -6.78 -0.36 -0.93
CA GLU A 113 -6.65 -1.10 0.32
C GLU A 113 -5.84 -0.35 1.38
N VAL A 114 -4.75 0.32 0.99
CA VAL A 114 -3.99 1.16 1.93
C VAL A 114 -4.85 2.30 2.47
N ASN A 115 -5.67 2.94 1.63
CA ASN A 115 -6.57 4.00 2.08
C ASN A 115 -7.64 3.50 3.07
N LYS A 116 -8.10 2.25 2.96
CA LYS A 116 -8.98 1.65 3.98
C LYS A 116 -8.26 1.52 5.32
N ILE A 117 -7.01 1.05 5.32
CA ILE A 117 -6.19 0.96 6.53
C ILE A 117 -6.01 2.35 7.16
N LEU A 118 -5.73 3.37 6.36
CA LEU A 118 -5.60 4.76 6.85
C LEU A 118 -6.92 5.26 7.48
N ALA A 119 -8.07 4.94 6.88
CA ALA A 119 -9.36 5.31 7.43
C ALA A 119 -9.64 4.62 8.79
N GLU A 120 -9.23 3.36 8.95
CA GLU A 120 -9.32 2.64 10.23
C GLU A 120 -8.39 3.25 11.29
N LEU A 121 -7.15 3.58 10.93
CA LEU A 121 -6.20 4.24 11.81
C LEU A 121 -6.71 5.60 12.29
N GLU A 122 -7.25 6.41 11.38
CA GLU A 122 -7.84 7.71 11.71
C GLU A 122 -9.06 7.57 12.64
N LYS A 123 -9.90 6.53 12.43
CA LYS A 123 -11.00 6.23 13.34
C LYS A 123 -10.50 5.81 14.72
N ALA A 124 -9.46 4.99 14.80
CA ALA A 124 -8.86 4.58 16.06
C ALA A 124 -8.27 5.77 16.83
N GLN A 125 -7.60 6.69 16.12
CA GLN A 125 -7.06 7.91 16.73
C GLN A 125 -8.17 8.80 17.29
N ARG A 126 -9.22 9.08 16.51
CA ARG A 126 -10.37 9.87 17.00
C ARG A 126 -11.03 9.24 18.22
N ASN A 127 -11.16 7.91 18.24
CA ASN A 127 -11.69 7.21 19.40
C ASN A 127 -10.80 7.42 20.64
N ASN A 128 -9.48 7.35 20.50
CA ASN A 128 -8.56 7.62 21.60
C ASN A 128 -8.66 9.07 22.08
N GLU A 129 -8.73 10.05 21.18
CA GLU A 129 -8.92 11.46 21.55
C GLU A 129 -10.23 11.68 22.30
N TYR A 130 -11.32 11.03 21.85
CA TYR A 130 -12.61 11.05 22.54
C TYR A 130 -12.50 10.44 23.95
N LEU A 131 -11.84 9.29 24.09
CA LEU A 131 -11.61 8.63 25.37
C LEU A 131 -10.83 9.53 26.34
N ILE A 132 -9.76 10.16 25.86
CA ILE A 132 -8.93 11.07 26.67
C ILE A 132 -9.77 12.24 27.16
N LYS A 133 -10.52 12.91 26.28
CA LYS A 133 -11.40 14.03 26.67
C LYS A 133 -12.46 13.60 27.69
N HIS A 134 -13.03 12.41 27.51
CA HIS A 134 -14.04 11.91 28.44
C HIS A 134 -13.45 11.59 29.82
N ILE A 135 -12.30 10.93 29.87
CA ILE A 135 -11.57 10.65 31.12
C ILE A 135 -11.20 11.96 31.82
N ASP A 136 -10.67 12.94 31.09
CA ASP A 136 -10.29 14.24 31.62
C ASP A 136 -11.49 14.96 32.26
N SER A 137 -12.64 14.97 31.58
CA SER A 137 -13.87 15.56 32.12
C SER A 137 -14.37 14.89 33.40
N GLU A 138 -14.28 13.56 33.51
CA GLU A 138 -14.67 12.83 34.72
C GLU A 138 -13.67 13.05 35.87
N LEU A 139 -12.38 13.17 35.56
CA LEU A 139 -11.35 13.50 36.56
C LEU A 139 -11.55 14.90 37.12
N ILE A 140 -11.85 15.90 36.27
CA ILE A 140 -12.20 17.26 36.70
C ILE A 140 -13.43 17.22 37.62
N SER A 141 -14.47 16.46 37.26
CA SER A 141 -15.65 16.30 38.12
C SER A 141 -15.30 15.70 39.49
N ILE A 142 -14.36 14.75 39.57
CA ILE A 142 -13.93 14.17 40.85
C ILE A 142 -13.13 15.20 41.66
N ILE A 143 -12.26 15.99 41.00
CA ILE A 143 -11.48 17.05 41.65
C ILE A 143 -12.42 18.09 42.27
N SER A 144 -13.42 18.57 41.53
CA SER A 144 -14.39 19.54 42.05
C SER A 144 -15.13 19.02 43.28
N VAL A 145 -15.51 17.74 43.30
CA VAL A 145 -16.12 17.13 44.49
C VAL A 145 -15.16 17.19 45.68
N ILE A 146 -13.86 16.88 45.49
CA ILE A 146 -12.84 16.92 46.56
C ILE A 146 -12.62 18.34 47.11
N GLU A 147 -12.61 19.34 46.23
CA GLU A 147 -12.37 20.74 46.60
C GLU A 147 -13.52 21.37 47.41
N GLU A 148 -14.75 20.83 47.33
CA GLU A 148 -15.93 21.31 48.07
C GLU A 148 -15.88 21.04 49.59
N GLY A 149 -14.80 20.47 50.12
CA GLY A 149 -14.44 20.56 51.55
C GLY A 149 -15.18 19.64 52.54
N GLU A 150 -16.35 19.10 52.18
CA GLU A 150 -17.05 18.05 52.94
C GLU A 150 -17.42 16.86 52.04
N VAL A 151 -16.45 15.98 51.79
CA VAL A 151 -16.68 14.76 51.01
C VAL A 151 -16.67 13.56 51.92
N SER A 152 -17.83 12.93 52.11
CA SER A 152 -17.87 11.61 52.74
C SER A 152 -17.09 10.61 51.88
N LYS A 153 -16.38 9.69 52.53
CA LYS A 153 -15.61 8.63 51.86
C LYS A 153 -16.48 7.81 50.89
N GLU A 154 -17.77 7.68 51.23
CA GLU A 154 -18.80 7.02 50.42
C GLU A 154 -19.09 7.79 49.12
N LYS A 155 -19.27 9.12 49.18
CA LYS A 155 -19.52 9.96 47.99
C LYS A 155 -18.34 9.94 47.02
N LEU A 156 -17.12 9.95 47.55
CA LEU A 156 -15.91 9.83 46.73
C LEU A 156 -15.81 8.43 46.06
N ARG A 157 -16.11 7.38 46.83
CA ARG A 157 -16.12 6.00 46.33
C ARG A 157 -17.16 5.81 45.22
N GLU A 158 -18.34 6.40 45.35
CA GLU A 158 -19.39 6.35 44.33
C GLU A 158 -18.96 7.06 43.05
N SER A 159 -18.38 8.26 43.13
CA SER A 159 -17.87 9.00 41.98
C SER A 159 -16.77 8.23 41.23
N ILE A 160 -15.83 7.61 41.95
CA ILE A 160 -14.77 6.78 41.35
C ILE A 160 -15.37 5.53 40.68
N LEU A 161 -16.35 4.86 41.31
CA LEU A 161 -17.01 3.68 40.75
C LEU A 161 -17.84 4.04 39.50
N ALA A 162 -18.50 5.19 39.49
CA ALA A 162 -19.23 5.70 38.34
C ALA A 162 -18.28 5.98 37.16
N CYS A 163 -17.16 6.66 37.41
CA CYS A 163 -16.10 6.89 36.43
C CYS A 163 -15.56 5.56 35.88
N HIS A 164 -15.24 4.59 36.73
CA HIS A 164 -14.76 3.27 36.30
C HIS A 164 -15.78 2.52 35.42
N LYS A 165 -17.07 2.54 35.78
CA LYS A 165 -18.13 1.90 34.98
C LYS A 165 -18.26 2.54 33.59
N LYS A 166 -18.21 3.88 33.52
CA LYS A 166 -18.28 4.62 32.25
C LYS A 166 -17.07 4.35 31.34
N ILE A 167 -15.86 4.33 31.88
CA ILE A 167 -14.65 3.98 31.13
C ILE A 167 -14.75 2.56 30.55
N LYS A 168 -15.27 1.60 31.33
CA LYS A 168 -15.44 0.20 30.90
C LYS A 168 -16.52 0.03 29.82
N ALA A 169 -17.54 0.88 29.80
CA ALA A 169 -18.61 0.86 28.83
C ALA A 169 -18.27 1.56 27.49
N SER A 170 -17.15 2.28 27.42
CA SER A 170 -16.78 3.06 26.23
C SER A 170 -16.37 2.14 25.05
N PRO A 171 -16.76 2.47 23.80
CA PRO A 171 -16.84 1.51 22.69
C PRO A 171 -15.49 1.10 22.05
N GLY A 172 -14.37 1.28 22.74
CA GLY A 172 -13.03 0.94 22.24
C GLY A 172 -12.65 -0.55 22.27
N LYS A 173 -13.54 -1.45 22.71
CA LYS A 173 -13.33 -2.91 22.75
C LYS A 173 -14.36 -3.66 21.91
N LYS A 174 -14.17 -3.70 20.60
CA LYS A 174 -14.67 -4.78 19.73
C LYS A 174 -13.61 -5.09 18.69
#